data_AF-A0A5E7AE72-F1
#
_entry.id   AF-A0A5E7AE72-F1
#
_cell.length_a   1.000
_cell.length_b   1.000
_cell.length_c   1.000
_cell.angle_alpha   90.00
_cell.angle_beta   90.00
_cell.angle_gamma   90.00
#
_symmetry.space_group_name_H-M   'P 1'
#
loop_
_entity.id
_entity.type
_entity.pdbx_description
1 polymer ?
#
loop_
_entity_poly.entity_id
_entity_poly.type
_entity_poly.pdbx_seq_one_letter_code
_entity_poly.pdbx_strand_id
1 'polypeptide(L)'
;MDALRKHGVKIAIASDLNPGTSPALSLRLMLNMACTCFRMTPEEALAGATIHAATALGMAQTHGSLEAGKVADFVAWQIDRPADLAYWLGGDLEKRVVRHGVETRIQENSRG
;
A
#
# COMPACT_ATOMS: atom_id res chain seq x y z
N MET A 1 14.79 11.87 -3.32
CA MET A 1 13.36 12.22 -3.19
C MET A 1 13.06 13.65 -3.58
N ASP A 2 13.78 14.65 -3.06
CA ASP A 2 13.44 16.07 -3.31
C ASP A 2 13.49 16.48 -4.78
N ALA A 3 14.43 15.96 -5.55
CA ALA A 3 14.45 16.17 -7.00
C ALA A 3 13.21 15.60 -7.69
N LEU A 4 12.80 14.37 -7.33
CA LEU A 4 11.59 13.73 -7.87
C LEU A 4 10.34 14.56 -7.55
N ARG A 5 10.22 15.03 -6.29
CA ARG A 5 9.13 15.92 -5.87
C ARG A 5 9.12 17.24 -6.62
N LYS A 6 10.29 17.90 -6.74
CA LYS A 6 10.46 19.17 -7.45
C LYS A 6 10.01 19.06 -8.92
N HIS A 7 10.21 17.89 -9.54
CA HIS A 7 9.80 17.63 -10.91
C HIS A 7 8.42 16.97 -11.05
N GLY A 8 7.66 16.83 -9.96
CA GLY A 8 6.31 16.26 -9.99
C GLY A 8 6.27 14.79 -10.40
N VAL A 9 7.35 14.04 -10.19
CA VAL A 9 7.41 12.61 -10.52
C VAL A 9 6.51 11.84 -9.56
N LYS A 10 5.61 11.03 -10.10
CA LYS A 10 4.78 10.09 -9.34
C LYS A 10 5.65 8.92 -8.87
N ILE A 11 5.75 8.72 -7.56
CA ILE A 11 6.64 7.72 -6.96
C ILE A 11 5.80 6.55 -6.48
N ALA A 12 6.02 5.37 -7.05
CA ALA A 12 5.37 4.12 -6.62
C ALA A 12 6.23 3.39 -5.57
N ILE A 13 5.57 2.63 -4.68
CA ILE A 13 6.22 1.81 -3.65
C ILE A 13 5.80 0.36 -3.83
N ALA A 14 6.77 -0.55 -3.76
CA ALA A 14 6.58 -1.99 -3.90
C ALA A 14 7.46 -2.75 -2.90
N SER A 15 7.16 -4.03 -2.65
CA SER A 15 8.00 -4.92 -1.83
C SER A 15 9.30 -5.32 -2.49
N ASP A 16 9.35 -5.31 -3.82
CA ASP A 16 10.42 -5.94 -4.58
C ASP A 16 10.66 -7.38 -4.09
N LEU A 17 9.61 -8.09 -3.66
CA LEU A 17 9.74 -9.40 -2.98
C LEU A 17 10.60 -10.35 -3.80
N ASN A 18 11.79 -10.66 -3.29
CA ASN A 18 12.72 -11.57 -3.92
C ASN A 18 13.69 -12.16 -2.88
N PRO A 19 14.25 -13.36 -3.12
CA PRO A 19 15.07 -14.05 -2.12
C PRO A 19 16.45 -13.41 -1.87
N GLY A 20 16.95 -12.57 -2.77
CA GLY A 20 18.32 -12.06 -2.73
C GLY A 20 18.45 -10.74 -1.99
N THR A 21 17.61 -9.76 -2.32
CA THR A 21 17.78 -8.36 -1.86
C THR A 21 16.61 -7.84 -1.05
N SER A 22 15.39 -8.39 -1.21
CA SER A 22 14.21 -7.98 -0.46
C SER A 22 13.36 -9.18 -0.03
N PRO A 23 13.80 -9.94 0.99
CA PRO A 23 13.03 -11.07 1.53
C PRO A 23 11.88 -10.59 2.44
N ALA A 24 11.14 -9.56 2.02
CA ALA A 24 10.08 -8.92 2.80
C ALA A 24 8.68 -9.22 2.22
N LEU A 25 7.91 -10.06 2.91
CA LEU A 25 6.54 -10.45 2.56
C LEU A 25 5.46 -9.44 3.03
N SER A 26 5.82 -8.15 3.19
CA SER A 26 4.89 -7.15 3.72
C SER A 26 5.02 -5.82 2.98
N LEU A 27 3.94 -5.42 2.30
CA LEU A 27 3.85 -4.09 1.67
C LEU A 27 3.74 -2.98 2.72
N ARG A 28 3.10 -3.25 3.87
CA ARG A 28 3.04 -2.28 4.99
C ARG A 28 4.41 -1.97 5.56
N LEU A 29 5.30 -2.96 5.64
CA LEU A 29 6.69 -2.73 6.01
C LEU A 29 7.38 -1.77 5.04
N MET A 30 7.08 -1.87 3.74
CA MET A 30 7.64 -0.95 2.74
C MET A 30 7.08 0.46 2.87
N LEU A 31 5.82 0.64 3.29
CA LEU A 31 5.28 1.96 3.60
C LEU A 31 6.05 2.60 4.76
N ASN A 32 6.36 1.82 5.80
CA ASN A 32 7.22 2.29 6.89
C ASN A 32 8.61 2.66 6.38
N MET A 33 9.28 1.77 5.63
CA MET A 33 10.62 2.03 5.11
C MET A 33 10.66 3.23 4.16
N ALA A 34 9.61 3.45 3.37
CA ALA A 34 9.47 4.65 2.55
C ALA A 34 9.46 5.93 3.41
N CYS A 35 8.73 5.91 4.53
CA CYS A 35 8.71 7.03 5.47
C CYS A 35 10.07 7.20 6.18
N THR A 36 10.60 6.11 6.74
CA THR A 36 11.80 6.12 7.58
C THR A 36 13.08 6.37 6.78
N CYS A 37 13.28 5.65 5.68
CA CYS A 37 14.52 5.69 4.90
C CYS A 37 14.51 6.78 3.83
N PHE A 38 13.35 7.10 3.26
CA PHE A 38 13.24 8.06 2.16
C PHE A 38 12.55 9.36 2.54
N ARG A 39 12.16 9.53 3.82
CA ARG A 39 11.47 10.72 4.33
C ARG A 39 10.22 11.05 3.53
N MET A 40 9.48 10.01 3.15
CA MET A 40 8.14 10.17 2.61
C MET A 40 7.16 10.47 3.73
N THR A 41 6.11 11.25 3.46
CA THR A 41 4.97 11.30 4.39
C THR A 41 4.17 9.99 4.26
N PRO A 42 3.38 9.61 5.27
CA PRO A 42 2.51 8.44 5.17
C PRO A 42 1.54 8.53 3.98
N GLU A 43 1.07 9.72 3.64
CA GLU A 43 0.18 9.97 2.48
C GLU A 43 0.93 9.74 1.17
N GLU A 44 2.18 10.19 1.04
CA GLU A 44 3.01 9.92 -0.13
C GLU A 44 3.27 8.41 -0.29
N ALA A 45 3.55 7.72 0.81
CA ALA A 45 3.77 6.28 0.81
C ALA A 45 2.50 5.52 0.41
N LEU A 46 1.34 5.91 0.97
CA LEU A 46 0.04 5.32 0.63
C LEU A 46 -0.34 5.58 -0.83
N ALA A 47 -0.16 6.80 -1.35
CA ALA A 47 -0.32 7.11 -2.76
C ALA A 47 0.62 6.26 -3.64
N GLY A 48 1.85 6.05 -3.16
CA GLY A 48 2.86 5.19 -3.76
C GLY A 48 2.41 3.74 -3.95
N ALA A 49 1.68 3.18 -2.99
CA ALA A 49 1.14 1.82 -3.05
C ALA A 49 -0.27 1.71 -3.63
N THR A 50 -0.88 2.84 -4.05
CA THR A 50 -2.25 2.88 -4.60
C THR A 50 -2.26 3.54 -5.98
N ILE A 51 -2.49 4.86 -6.05
CA ILE A 51 -2.68 5.60 -7.30
C ILE A 51 -1.41 5.55 -8.18
N HIS A 52 -0.22 5.69 -7.59
CA HIS A 52 1.03 5.67 -8.34
C HIS A 52 1.41 4.26 -8.80
N ALA A 53 1.18 3.24 -7.95
CA ALA A 53 1.36 1.84 -8.34
C ALA A 53 0.41 1.44 -9.48
N ALA A 54 -0.87 1.81 -9.40
CA ALA A 54 -1.82 1.56 -10.47
C ALA A 54 -1.41 2.27 -11.78
N THR A 55 -0.88 3.49 -11.68
CA THR A 55 -0.31 4.19 -12.86
C THR A 55 0.88 3.44 -13.44
N ALA A 56 1.82 3.00 -12.61
CA ALA A 56 3.02 2.26 -13.05
C ALA A 56 2.67 0.93 -13.74
N LEU A 57 1.56 0.30 -13.34
CA LEU A 57 1.05 -0.95 -13.93
C LEU A 57 0.12 -0.73 -15.15
N GLY A 58 -0.14 0.52 -15.56
CA GLY A 58 -1.08 0.81 -16.65
C GLY A 58 -2.56 0.62 -16.27
N MET A 59 -2.87 0.58 -14.98
CA MET A 59 -4.20 0.26 -14.42
C MET A 59 -4.91 1.46 -13.80
N ALA A 60 -4.39 2.69 -13.95
CA ALA A 60 -4.95 3.89 -13.31
C ALA A 60 -6.42 4.18 -13.65
N GLN A 61 -6.91 3.71 -14.80
CA GLN A 61 -8.31 3.88 -15.22
C GLN A 61 -9.26 2.96 -14.43
N THR A 62 -8.78 1.85 -13.88
CA THR A 62 -9.61 0.83 -13.24
C THR A 62 -9.29 0.60 -11.77
N HIS A 63 -8.09 0.94 -11.30
CA HIS A 63 -7.61 0.67 -9.94
C HIS A 63 -6.86 1.87 -9.33
N GLY A 64 -6.56 1.76 -8.04
CA GLY A 64 -5.68 2.69 -7.31
C GLY A 64 -6.41 3.80 -6.56
N SER A 65 -7.70 4.01 -6.81
CA SER A 65 -8.54 4.98 -6.11
C SER A 65 -9.98 4.50 -5.97
N LEU A 66 -10.69 5.07 -5.00
CA LEU A 66 -12.11 4.80 -4.77
C LEU A 66 -12.94 5.84 -5.52
N GLU A 67 -13.28 5.53 -6.77
CA GLU A 67 -14.07 6.39 -7.66
C GLU A 67 -15.16 5.57 -8.33
N ALA A 68 -16.34 6.17 -8.56
CA ALA A 68 -17.42 5.50 -9.27
C ALA A 68 -16.96 5.07 -10.68
N GLY A 69 -17.29 3.83 -11.06
CA GLY A 69 -16.88 3.24 -12.35
C GLY A 69 -15.55 2.47 -12.32
N LYS A 70 -14.76 2.57 -11.24
CA LYS A 70 -13.56 1.73 -11.05
C LYS A 70 -13.91 0.38 -10.43
N VAL A 71 -12.94 -0.55 -10.47
CA VAL A 71 -13.07 -1.87 -9.83
C VAL A 71 -13.18 -1.67 -8.32
N ALA A 72 -14.14 -2.36 -7.70
CA ALA A 72 -14.36 -2.33 -6.26
C ALA A 72 -13.33 -3.19 -5.51
N ASP A 73 -12.07 -2.80 -5.61
CA ASP A 73 -10.92 -3.37 -4.91
C ASP A 73 -10.45 -2.39 -3.83
N PHE A 74 -10.67 -2.74 -2.56
CA PHE A 74 -10.30 -1.88 -1.44
C PHE A 74 -10.09 -2.66 -0.15
N VAL A 75 -9.47 -2.00 0.82
CA VAL A 75 -9.29 -2.52 2.18
C VAL A 75 -9.90 -1.54 3.17
N ALA A 76 -10.85 -2.02 3.96
CA ALA A 76 -11.43 -1.28 5.07
C ALA A 76 -10.68 -1.63 6.35
N TRP A 77 -9.74 -0.76 6.74
CA TRP A 77 -8.91 -0.91 7.93
C TRP A 77 -9.61 -0.38 9.18
N GLN A 78 -9.43 -1.04 10.33
CA GLN A 78 -9.80 -0.52 11.65
C GLN A 78 -8.60 0.27 12.21
N ILE A 79 -8.46 1.51 11.77
CA ILE A 79 -7.40 2.44 12.18
C ILE A 79 -7.97 3.85 12.32
N ASP A 80 -7.31 4.67 13.14
CA ASP A 80 -7.74 6.05 13.35
C ASP A 80 -7.23 6.99 12.25
N ARG A 81 -6.02 6.73 11.72
CA ARG A 81 -5.36 7.59 10.74
C ARG A 81 -4.59 6.79 9.69
N PRO A 82 -4.46 7.28 8.44
CA PRO A 82 -3.63 6.64 7.41
C PRO A 82 -2.18 6.39 7.83
N ALA A 83 -1.63 7.26 8.69
CA ALA A 83 -0.29 7.11 9.26
C ALA A 83 -0.08 5.78 9.98
N ASP A 84 -1.13 5.19 10.55
CA ASP A 84 -1.04 3.93 11.31
C ASP A 84 -0.66 2.75 10.40
N LEU A 85 -0.93 2.84 9.09
CA LEU A 85 -0.52 1.85 8.09
C LEU A 85 1.00 1.76 7.95
N ALA A 86 1.69 2.89 8.10
CA ALA A 86 3.14 3.03 7.97
C ALA A 86 3.86 3.10 9.32
N TYR A 87 3.15 3.24 10.44
CA TYR A 87 3.75 3.37 11.77
C TYR A 87 4.11 2.02 12.39
N TRP A 88 3.15 1.09 12.47
CA TRP A 88 3.35 -0.20 13.12
C TRP A 88 4.22 -1.13 12.28
N LEU A 89 5.37 -1.52 12.83
CA LEU A 89 6.28 -2.49 12.22
C LEU A 89 5.79 -3.93 12.47
N GLY A 90 5.54 -4.65 11.38
CA GLY A 90 5.09 -6.04 11.45
C GLY A 90 3.67 -6.19 11.98
N GLY A 91 3.25 -7.45 12.12
CA GLY A 91 1.90 -7.80 12.56
C GLY A 91 0.82 -7.48 11.52
N ASP A 92 -0.41 -7.87 11.86
CA ASP A 92 -1.58 -7.54 11.07
C ASP A 92 -2.37 -6.41 11.73
N LEU A 93 -3.08 -5.63 10.92
CA LEU A 93 -4.11 -4.72 11.41
C LEU A 93 -5.46 -5.30 11.06
N GLU A 94 -6.41 -5.16 11.98
CA GLU A 94 -7.77 -5.59 11.74
C GLU A 94 -8.33 -4.86 10.52
N LYS A 95 -8.87 -5.64 9.58
CA LYS A 95 -9.31 -5.14 8.29
C LYS A 95 -10.27 -6.10 7.62
N ARG A 96 -11.04 -5.57 6.68
CA ARG A 96 -11.78 -6.34 5.67
C ARG A 96 -11.20 -6.04 4.30
N VAL A 97 -10.99 -7.08 3.50
CA VAL A 97 -10.48 -6.95 2.13
C VAL A 97 -11.63 -7.23 1.18
N VAL A 98 -11.92 -6.30 0.30
CA VAL A 98 -12.94 -6.43 -0.75
C VAL A 98 -12.24 -6.49 -2.09
N ARG A 99 -12.55 -7.51 -2.89
CA ARG A 99 -12.01 -7.72 -4.23
C ARG A 99 -13.16 -7.94 -5.21
N HIS A 100 -13.21 -7.17 -6.27
CA HIS A 100 -14.31 -7.12 -7.25
C HIS A 100 -15.69 -6.99 -6.56
N GLY A 101 -15.77 -6.22 -5.49
CA GLY A 101 -17.01 -6.02 -4.73
C GLY A 101 -17.38 -7.17 -3.78
N VAL A 102 -16.54 -8.19 -3.64
CA VAL A 102 -16.77 -9.34 -2.75
C VAL A 102 -15.78 -9.32 -1.59
N GLU A 103 -16.28 -9.40 -0.36
CA GLU A 103 -15.43 -9.51 0.83
C GLU A 103 -14.71 -10.87 0.84
N THR A 104 -13.38 -10.80 0.91
CA THR A 104 -12.52 -11.98 0.99
C THR A 104 -12.38 -12.39 2.44
N ARG A 105 -12.71 -13.64 2.76
CA ARG A 105 -12.43 -14.21 4.08
C ARG A 105 -10.92 -14.45 4.18
N ILE A 106 -10.23 -13.67 5.00
CA ILE A 106 -8.86 -14.00 5.40
C ILE A 106 -8.98 -15.18 6.36
N GLN A 107 -8.48 -16.36 5.99
CA GLN A 107 -8.32 -17.45 6.95
C GLN A 107 -7.31 -16.97 7.99
N GLU A 108 -7.74 -16.82 9.24
CA GLU A 108 -6.82 -16.71 10.36
C GLU A 108 -5.98 -17.98 10.37
N ASN A 109 -4.69 -17.87 10.04
CA ASN A 109 -3.75 -18.92 10.40
C ASN A 109 -3.76 -18.98 11.92
N SER A 110 -4.37 -20.04 12.45
CA SER A 110 -4.31 -20.44 13.84
C SER A 110 -2.89 -20.26 14.37
N ARG A 111 -2.75 -19.37 15.36
CA ARG A 111 -1.50 -19.15 16.11
C ARG A 111 -1.03 -20.51 16.66
N GLY A 112 0.11 -20.97 16.19
CA GLY A 112 0.93 -21.96 16.89
C GLY A 112 1.77 -21.29 17.97
#